data_AF-W9VYY5-F1
#
_entry.id   AF-W9VYY5-F1
#
_cell.length_a   1.000
_cell.length_b   1.000
_cell.length_c   1.000
_cell.angle_alpha   90.00
_cell.angle_beta   90.00
_cell.angle_gamma   90.00
#
_symmetry.space_group_name_H-M   'P 1'
#
loop_
_entity.id
_entity.type
_entity.pdbx_description
1 polymer ?
#
loop_
_entity_poly.entity_id
_entity_poly.type
_entity_poly.pdbx_seq_one_letter_code
_entity_poly.pdbx_strand_id
1 'polypeptide(L)'
;SSTSAVRQGQKLRSCVYLHAVLDESLQLRPPVSAAQWYVVTPGGQRFNGHIILADTEVGTSPYSLIHSPAYFDEPCRFTPGRRIESESKANSA
;
A
#
# COMPACT_ATOMS: atom_id res chain seq x y z
N SER A 1 17.84 -20.77 -20.93
CA SER A 1 17.02 -19.55 -20.75
C SER A 1 17.68 -18.35 -21.40
N SER A 2 17.13 -17.82 -22.50
CA SER A 2 17.62 -16.58 -23.08
C SER A 2 17.05 -15.39 -22.32
N THR A 3 17.89 -14.65 -21.61
CA THR A 3 17.51 -13.44 -20.84
C THR A 3 16.86 -12.37 -21.72
N SER A 4 17.20 -12.33 -23.02
CA SER A 4 16.61 -11.42 -24.01
C SER A 4 15.11 -11.63 -24.29
N ALA A 5 14.53 -12.75 -23.83
CA ALA A 5 13.11 -13.04 -24.02
C ALA A 5 12.20 -12.34 -22.99
N VAL A 6 12.73 -11.90 -21.85
CA VAL A 6 11.98 -11.16 -20.84
C VAL A 6 12.09 -9.66 -21.16
N ARG A 7 11.09 -9.18 -21.89
CA ARG A 7 10.94 -7.77 -22.30
C ARG A 7 9.48 -7.35 -22.13
N GLN A 8 9.18 -6.07 -22.32
CA GLN A 8 7.80 -5.57 -22.33
C GLN A 8 6.91 -6.46 -23.21
N GLY A 9 5.86 -7.04 -22.60
CA GLY A 9 4.98 -8.00 -23.25
C GLY A 9 4.45 -9.07 -22.29
N GLN A 10 3.75 -10.06 -22.84
CA GLN A 10 3.07 -11.11 -22.08
C GLN A 10 4.01 -11.91 -21.18
N LYS A 11 5.24 -12.18 -21.65
CA LYS A 11 6.22 -12.95 -20.88
C LYS A 11 6.63 -12.26 -19.58
N LEU A 12 6.92 -10.96 -19.63
CA LEU A 12 7.20 -10.17 -18.42
C LEU A 12 5.98 -10.13 -17.48
N ARG A 13 4.77 -9.94 -18.03
CA ARG A 13 3.52 -9.95 -17.25
C ARG A 13 3.24 -11.29 -16.56
N SER A 14 3.73 -12.40 -17.13
CA SER A 14 3.57 -13.73 -16.54
C SER A 14 4.52 -14.00 -15.36
N CYS A 15 5.46 -13.10 -15.06
CA CYS A 15 6.38 -13.22 -13.94
C CYS A 15 5.71 -12.85 -12.61
N VAL A 16 4.76 -13.68 -12.15
CA VAL A 16 3.95 -13.42 -10.94
C VAL A 16 4.81 -13.09 -9.73
N TYR A 17 5.89 -13.86 -9.49
CA TYR A 17 6.76 -13.61 -8.35
C TYR A 17 7.53 -12.28 -8.45
N LEU A 18 7.87 -11.84 -9.66
CA LEU A 18 8.49 -10.53 -9.87
C LEU A 18 7.52 -9.40 -9.49
N HIS A 19 6.26 -9.51 -9.91
CA HIS A 19 5.23 -8.56 -9.53
C HIS A 19 5.01 -8.53 -8.02
N ALA A 20 4.91 -9.71 -7.38
CA ALA A 20 4.79 -9.81 -5.94
C ALA A 20 5.95 -9.15 -5.18
N VAL A 21 7.18 -9.28 -5.68
CA VAL A 21 8.37 -8.59 -5.14
C VAL A 21 8.26 -7.08 -5.28
N LEU A 22 7.79 -6.58 -6.43
CA LEU A 22 7.61 -5.14 -6.66
C LEU A 22 6.54 -4.56 -5.72
N ASP A 23 5.41 -5.23 -5.60
CA ASP A 23 4.30 -4.79 -4.75
C ASP A 23 4.68 -4.79 -3.25
N GLU A 24 5.37 -5.83 -2.79
CA GLU A 24 5.87 -5.91 -1.41
C GLU A 24 6.93 -4.82 -1.14
N SER A 25 7.78 -4.54 -2.13
CA SER A 25 8.78 -3.47 -2.02
C SER A 25 8.12 -2.11 -1.91
N LEU A 26 7.12 -1.82 -2.75
CA LEU A 26 6.40 -0.54 -2.74
C LEU A 26 5.53 -0.38 -1.50
N GLN A 27 5.02 -1.47 -0.93
CA GLN A 27 4.34 -1.42 0.36
C GLN A 27 5.30 -1.01 1.48
N LEU A 28 6.41 -1.73 1.64
CA LEU A 28 7.37 -1.45 2.72
C LEU A 28 8.10 -0.12 2.54
N ARG A 29 8.37 0.24 1.29
CA ARG A 29 9.15 1.43 0.90
C ARG A 29 8.35 2.23 -0.13
N PRO A 30 7.25 2.88 0.28
CA PRO A 30 6.46 3.67 -0.64
C PRO A 30 7.28 4.88 -1.11
N PRO A 31 7.12 5.31 -2.37
CA PRO A 31 7.82 6.48 -2.91
C PRO A 31 7.43 7.78 -2.18
N VAL A 32 6.25 7.81 -1.57
CA VAL A 32 5.78 8.90 -0.70
C VAL A 32 5.36 8.31 0.63
N SER A 33 6.07 8.66 1.70
CA SER A 33 5.82 8.22 3.07
C SER A 33 5.28 9.33 3.98
N ALA A 34 5.38 10.58 3.55
CA ALA A 34 4.89 11.74 4.28
C ALA A 34 3.36 11.80 4.28
N ALA A 35 2.81 12.50 5.28
CA ALA A 35 1.37 12.72 5.36
C ALA A 35 0.87 13.50 4.15
N GLN A 36 -0.27 13.06 3.61
CA GLN A 36 -1.06 13.85 2.68
C GLN A 36 -1.93 14.77 3.51
N TRP A 37 -1.65 16.07 3.43
CA TRP A 37 -2.30 17.10 4.22
C TRP A 37 -3.58 17.59 3.56
N TYR A 38 -4.60 17.80 4.38
CA TYR A 38 -5.89 18.38 4.03
C TYR A 38 -6.24 19.45 5.05
N VAL A 39 -6.80 20.57 4.61
CA VAL A 39 -7.32 21.62 5.49
C VAL A 39 -8.81 21.38 5.71
N VAL A 40 -9.24 21.37 6.97
CA VAL A 40 -10.65 21.21 7.32
C VAL A 40 -11.45 22.43 6.85
N THR A 41 -12.53 22.16 6.12
CA THR A 41 -13.39 23.20 5.55
C THR A 41 -14.10 24.04 6.61
N PRO A 42 -14.58 25.24 6.26
CA PRO A 42 -15.43 26.04 7.13
C PRO A 42 -16.61 25.22 7.69
N GLY A 43 -16.91 25.42 8.98
CA GLY A 43 -17.91 24.63 9.72
C GLY A 43 -17.32 23.48 10.54
N GLY A 44 -16.04 23.16 10.36
CA GLY A 44 -15.37 22.08 11.08
C GLY A 44 -15.83 20.69 10.61
N GLN A 45 -15.26 19.64 11.20
CA GLN A 45 -15.61 18.26 10.87
C GLN A 45 -15.62 17.38 12.12
N ARG A 46 -16.54 16.43 12.19
CA ARG A 46 -16.56 15.43 13.25
C ARG A 46 -16.03 14.10 12.72
N PHE A 47 -14.97 13.58 13.33
CA PHE A 47 -14.32 12.32 12.95
C PHE A 47 -14.11 11.45 14.18
N ASN A 48 -14.58 10.20 14.15
CA ASN A 48 -14.49 9.25 15.28
C ASN A 48 -14.93 9.82 16.64
N GLY A 49 -15.96 10.68 16.66
CA GLY A 49 -16.46 11.31 17.88
C GLY A 49 -15.69 12.57 18.32
N HIS A 50 -14.58 12.91 17.66
CA HIS A 50 -13.82 14.13 17.89
C HIS A 50 -14.27 15.25 16.95
N ILE A 51 -14.25 16.49 17.44
CA ILE A 51 -14.52 17.68 16.64
C ILE A 51 -13.18 18.29 16.23
N ILE A 52 -13.00 18.48 14.92
CA ILE A 52 -11.85 19.15 14.31
C ILE A 52 -12.34 20.50 13.80
N LEU A 53 -11.65 21.56 14.20
CA LEU A 53 -12.04 22.92 13.85
C LEU A 53 -11.72 23.23 12.39
N ALA A 54 -12.43 24.22 11.84
CA ALA A 54 -12.10 24.79 10.54
C ALA A 54 -10.64 25.31 10.52
N ASP A 55 -10.03 25.33 9.33
CA ASP A 55 -8.65 25.77 9.10
C ASP A 55 -7.57 24.94 9.84
N THR A 56 -7.93 23.76 10.34
CA THR A 56 -6.97 22.78 10.89
C THR A 56 -6.41 21.91 9.78
N GLU A 57 -5.09 21.77 9.70
CA GLU A 57 -4.44 20.78 8.84
C GLU A 57 -4.48 19.39 9.46
N VAL A 58 -5.01 18.43 8.72
CA VAL A 58 -5.07 17.02 9.09
C VAL A 58 -4.43 16.18 8.00
N GLY A 59 -3.72 15.14 8.39
CA GLY A 59 -3.08 14.26 7.45
C GLY A 59 -2.71 12.95 8.12
N THR A 60 -2.72 11.88 7.33
CA THR A 60 -2.23 10.58 7.79
C THR A 60 -1.00 10.21 6.97
N SER A 61 0.07 9.81 7.64
CA SER A 61 1.25 9.26 6.98
C SER A 61 0.92 7.86 6.43
N PRO A 62 1.11 7.62 5.12
CA PRO A 62 1.03 6.28 4.55
C PRO A 62 1.99 5.31 5.24
N TYR A 63 3.17 5.78 5.68
CA TYR A 63 4.13 4.95 6.41
C TYR A 63 3.52 4.33 7.67
N SER A 64 2.86 5.14 8.51
CA SER A 64 2.25 4.67 9.75
C SER A 64 1.11 3.68 9.49
N LEU A 65 0.30 3.88 8.45
CA LEU A 65 -0.78 2.96 8.09
C LEU A 65 -0.23 1.60 7.64
N ILE A 66 0.75 1.62 6.75
CA ILE A 66 1.29 0.40 6.14
C ILE A 66 2.12 -0.41 7.15
N HIS A 67 2.77 0.25 8.10
CA HIS A 67 3.57 -0.42 9.13
C HIS A 67 2.76 -0.80 10.39
N SER A 68 1.44 -0.59 10.37
CA SER A 68 0.59 -0.87 11.52
C SER A 68 0.22 -2.36 11.59
N PRO A 69 0.52 -3.06 12.70
CA PRO A 69 0.10 -4.44 12.91
C PRO A 69 -1.42 -4.58 13.09
N ALA A 70 -2.16 -3.48 13.24
CA ALA A 70 -3.61 -3.49 13.27
C ALA A 70 -4.24 -3.76 11.89
N TYR A 71 -3.47 -3.53 10.81
CA TYR A 71 -3.96 -3.68 9.43
C TYR A 71 -3.17 -4.70 8.61
N PHE A 72 -1.91 -4.98 8.97
CA PHE A 72 -1.03 -5.87 8.21
C PHE A 72 -0.27 -6.83 9.13
N ASP A 73 -0.29 -8.13 8.80
CA ASP A 73 0.47 -9.15 9.53
C ASP A 73 1.97 -9.04 9.24
N GLU A 74 2.77 -8.98 10.32
CA GLU A 74 4.23 -8.80 10.25
C GLU A 74 4.63 -7.65 9.30
N PRO A 75 4.18 -6.42 9.57
CA PRO A 75 4.12 -5.35 8.57
C PRO A 75 5.49 -4.82 8.14
N CYS A 76 6.55 -5.14 8.89
CA CYS A 76 7.94 -4.80 8.57
C CYS A 76 8.68 -5.94 7.85
N ARG A 77 8.08 -7.14 7.71
CA ARG A 77 8.72 -8.32 7.16
C ARG A 77 8.49 -8.43 5.65
N PHE A 78 9.56 -8.31 4.87
CA PHE A 78 9.53 -8.48 3.41
C PHE A 78 9.18 -9.92 3.03
N THR A 79 7.93 -10.19 2.66
CA THR A 79 7.44 -11.53 2.29
C THR A 79 6.60 -11.48 1.01
N PRO A 80 7.21 -11.46 -0.18
CA PRO A 80 6.49 -11.36 -1.46
C PRO A 80 5.38 -12.40 -1.63
N GLY A 81 5.55 -13.61 -1.09
CA GLY A 81 4.56 -14.69 -1.18
C GLY A 81 3.16 -14.32 -0.67
N ARG A 82 3.04 -13.39 0.29
CA ARG A 82 1.75 -12.97 0.86
C ARG A 82 0.80 -12.38 -0.18
N ARG A 83 1.34 -11.78 -1.25
CA ARG A 83 0.56 -11.21 -2.35
C ARG A 83 -0.04 -12.28 -3.27
N ILE A 84 0.71 -13.35 -3.48
CA ILE A 84 0.31 -14.48 -4.33
C ILE A 84 -0.81 -15.29 -3.65
N GLU A 85 -0.69 -15.49 -2.34
CA GLU A 85 -1.72 -16.15 -1.54
C GLU A 85 -3.03 -15.35 -1.50
N SER A 86 -2.95 -14.01 -1.46
CA SER A 86 -4.14 -13.15 -1.49
C SER A 86 -4.91 -13.21 -2.81
N GLU A 87 -4.22 -13.23 -3.96
CA GLU A 87 -4.86 -13.36 -5.28
C GLU A 87 -5.53 -14.73 -5.46
N SER A 88 -4.89 -15.78 -4.97
CA SER A 88 -5.44 -17.15 -5.03
C SER A 88 -6.75 -17.26 -4.24
N LYS A 89 -6.83 -16.61 -3.07
CA LYS A 89 -8.05 -16.59 -2.25
C LYS A 89 -9.15 -15.73 -2.87
N ALA A 90 -8.81 -14.59 -3.49
CA ALA A 90 -9.77 -13.71 -4.16
C ALA A 90 -10.41 -14.32 -5.41
N ASN A 91 -9.68 -15.18 -6.14
CA ASN A 91 -10.19 -15.88 -7.33
C ASN A 91 -10.98 -17.17 -7.01
N SER A 92 -11.03 -17.57 -5.73
CA SER A 92 -11.72 -18.77 -5.25
C SER A 92 -13.02 -18.45 -4.49
N ALA A 93 -13.39 -17.17 -4.43
CA ALA A 93 -14.60 -16.64 -3.81
C ALA A 93 -15.50 -15.99 -4.88
#